data_AF-A0A8H6GM25-F1
#
_entry.id   AF-A0A8H6GM25-F1
#
_cell.length_a   1.000
_cell.length_b   1.000
_cell.length_c   1.000
_cell.angle_alpha   90.00
_cell.angle_beta   90.00
_cell.angle_gamma   90.00
#
_symmetry.space_group_name_H-M   'P 1'
#
loop_
_entity.id
_entity.type
_entity.pdbx_description
1 polymer ?
#
loop_
_entity_poly.entity_id
_entity_poly.type
_entity_poly.pdbx_seq_one_letter_code
_entity_poly.pdbx_strand_id
1 'polypeptide(L)'
;MHTVGPQLKRGASPTETERRQLAKCYESILEALELLPSDEDGSKSIALCCISTGLFAFPADEAAEIAVSTVTSWLQKHPSTTITDVIFNTFTQSDTELYSKVLGPSPTKSISPVENTPQGSLSLAREWLSSADAVLVTAGAGLSAAEGLDYHSRDLFKRNFPGCLKFGLTSLYSVFGFNDWPSEEHRWGYFFTHLNMVANWSNTPTYQTLIPWLRNFGQDAFVRTSNADGLFLANGWPKEQLSTPQGSYGYLQCLNNCRVDAVVPSAPLVADAMPHIDKATQKLMDPSKIPLCRFCGSKMSICVRAGSWFNQAPYQEGEAQWKAWKSRVLREKKNLVILELGVGMNTPGVLRWPNEDLVMRSDGRVKLIRVGMGPEAMVPWEQEDEGLSTCIQGDIGRAIPLLLE
;
A
#
# COMPACT_ATOMS: atom_id res chain seq x y z
N MET A 1 7.72 -5.40 19.50
CA MET A 1 8.00 -6.84 19.21
C MET A 1 6.91 -7.39 18.30
N HIS A 2 7.21 -8.37 17.44
CA HIS A 2 6.22 -8.97 16.53
C HIS A 2 6.24 -10.50 16.65
N THR A 3 5.08 -11.14 16.48
CA THR A 3 4.94 -12.59 16.46
C THR A 3 3.89 -12.99 15.41
N VAL A 4 4.03 -14.20 14.89
CA VAL A 4 3.10 -14.77 13.91
C VAL A 4 2.15 -15.71 14.63
N GLY A 5 0.85 -15.38 14.63
CA GLY A 5 -0.18 -16.22 15.22
C GLY A 5 -0.84 -17.18 14.22
N PRO A 6 -1.85 -17.95 14.67
CA PRO A 6 -2.57 -18.91 13.83
C PRO A 6 -3.28 -18.26 12.64
N GLN A 7 -3.27 -18.93 11.48
CA GLN A 7 -4.00 -18.51 10.28
C GLN A 7 -5.17 -19.45 10.00
N LEU A 8 -6.36 -18.88 9.88
CA LEU A 8 -7.60 -19.61 9.62
C LEU A 8 -8.02 -19.49 8.15
N LYS A 9 -8.89 -20.40 7.73
CA LYS A 9 -9.68 -20.21 6.51
C LYS A 9 -10.74 -19.14 6.78
N ARG A 10 -10.96 -18.23 5.83
CA ARG A 10 -12.01 -17.20 5.96
C ARG A 10 -13.38 -17.83 6.23
N GLY A 11 -14.06 -17.35 7.27
CA GLY A 11 -15.37 -17.84 7.70
C GLY A 11 -15.33 -19.11 8.56
N ALA A 12 -14.15 -19.69 8.83
CA ALA A 12 -14.03 -20.80 9.76
C ALA A 12 -14.05 -20.32 11.22
N SER A 13 -14.62 -21.13 12.11
CA SER A 13 -14.48 -20.93 13.55
C SER A 13 -13.11 -21.45 14.02
N PRO A 14 -12.42 -20.76 14.95
CA PRO A 14 -11.17 -21.25 15.51
C PRO A 14 -11.35 -22.59 16.21
N THR A 15 -10.33 -23.43 16.14
CA THR A 15 -10.17 -24.63 16.96
C THR A 15 -9.58 -24.27 18.32
N GLU A 16 -9.71 -25.17 19.30
CA GLU A 16 -9.10 -24.98 20.62
C GLU A 16 -7.57 -24.88 20.57
N THR A 17 -6.94 -25.54 19.59
CA THR A 17 -5.50 -25.42 19.38
C THR A 17 -5.14 -24.03 18.88
N GLU A 18 -5.89 -23.46 17.94
CA GLU A 18 -5.65 -22.10 17.42
C GLU A 18 -5.89 -21.04 18.50
N ARG A 19 -6.92 -21.19 19.34
CA ARG A 19 -7.13 -20.32 20.51
C ARG A 19 -5.92 -20.30 21.44
N ARG A 20 -5.42 -21.48 21.80
CA ARG A 20 -4.22 -21.62 22.65
C ARG A 20 -2.96 -21.07 21.98
N GLN A 21 -2.80 -21.25 20.68
CA GLN A 21 -1.70 -20.67 19.92
C GLN A 21 -1.74 -19.14 19.95
N LEU A 22 -2.92 -18.54 19.77
CA LEU A 22 -3.09 -17.09 19.87
C LEU A 22 -2.77 -16.58 21.28
N ALA A 23 -3.27 -17.23 22.33
CA ALA A 23 -2.89 -16.91 23.71
C ALA A 23 -1.37 -16.99 23.91
N LYS A 24 -0.73 -18.07 23.43
CA LYS A 24 0.71 -18.26 23.59
C LYS A 24 1.54 -17.18 22.89
N CYS A 25 1.03 -16.60 21.79
CA CYS A 25 1.66 -15.47 21.13
C CYS A 25 1.80 -14.26 22.07
N TYR A 26 0.74 -13.91 22.81
CA TYR A 26 0.77 -12.81 23.77
C TYR A 26 1.65 -13.13 24.98
N GLU A 27 1.54 -14.33 25.55
CA GLU A 27 2.40 -14.76 26.66
C GLU A 27 3.89 -14.68 26.30
N SER A 28 4.28 -15.23 25.15
CA SER A 28 5.68 -15.25 24.73
C SER A 28 6.23 -13.87 24.42
N ILE A 29 5.40 -12.93 23.97
CA ILE A 29 5.80 -11.53 23.84
C ILE A 29 6.11 -10.92 25.21
N LEU A 30 5.24 -11.11 26.19
CA LEU A 30 5.43 -10.57 27.55
C LEU A 30 6.64 -11.21 28.25
N GLU A 31 6.79 -12.53 28.14
CA GLU A 31 7.96 -13.28 28.63
C GLU A 31 9.26 -12.72 28.03
N ALA A 32 9.28 -12.46 26.72
CA ALA A 32 10.47 -11.96 26.05
C ALA A 32 10.74 -10.47 26.33
N LEU A 33 9.69 -9.64 26.50
CA LEU A 33 9.82 -8.23 26.89
C LEU A 33 10.39 -8.09 28.31
N GLU A 34 9.98 -8.95 29.24
CA GLU A 34 10.49 -8.93 30.62
C GLU A 34 12.01 -9.11 30.66
N LEU A 35 12.58 -9.86 29.71
CA LEU A 35 14.03 -10.10 29.60
C LEU A 35 14.82 -8.94 29.00
N LEU A 36 14.17 -7.96 28.37
CA LEU A 36 14.83 -6.78 27.82
C LEU A 36 15.21 -5.79 28.92
N PRO A 37 16.22 -4.92 28.72
CA PRO A 37 16.49 -3.83 29.66
C PRO A 37 15.28 -2.88 29.75
N SER A 38 15.05 -2.30 30.94
CA SER A 38 14.10 -1.22 31.11
C SER A 38 14.62 0.08 30.49
N ASP A 39 13.71 1.02 30.24
CA ASP A 39 14.05 2.40 29.92
C ASP A 39 14.75 3.11 31.11
N GLU A 40 15.29 4.30 30.89
CA GLU A 40 16.06 5.05 31.90
C GLU A 40 15.26 5.32 33.19
N ASP A 41 13.93 5.43 33.08
CA ASP A 41 13.00 5.62 34.21
C ASP A 41 12.56 4.31 34.87
N GLY A 42 13.08 3.17 34.40
CA GLY A 42 12.75 1.83 34.87
C GLY A 42 11.48 1.23 34.26
N SER A 43 10.77 1.95 33.40
CA SER A 43 9.54 1.49 32.76
C SER A 43 9.81 0.52 31.59
N LYS A 44 8.77 -0.24 31.23
CA LYS A 44 8.72 -1.01 29.98
C LYS A 44 7.31 -0.95 29.43
N SER A 45 7.20 -0.45 28.22
CA SER A 45 5.93 -0.36 27.51
C SER A 45 5.93 -1.24 26.27
N ILE A 46 4.76 -1.77 25.90
CA ILE A 46 4.60 -2.51 24.66
C ILE A 46 3.28 -2.20 23.96
N ALA A 47 3.37 -1.98 22.64
CA ALA A 47 2.23 -1.93 21.76
C ALA A 47 2.01 -3.28 21.06
N LEU A 48 0.80 -3.81 21.16
CA LEU A 48 0.37 -5.10 20.63
C LEU A 48 -0.74 -4.88 19.61
N CYS A 49 -0.56 -5.31 18.36
CA CYS A 49 -1.63 -5.31 17.37
C CYS A 49 -2.65 -6.43 17.65
N CYS A 50 -3.79 -6.40 16.96
CA CYS A 50 -4.75 -7.50 16.94
C CYS A 50 -4.14 -8.74 16.23
N ILE A 51 -3.39 -9.58 16.95
CA ILE A 51 -2.66 -10.71 16.36
C ILE A 51 -3.65 -11.70 15.70
N SER A 52 -3.32 -12.19 14.50
CA SER A 52 -4.09 -13.17 13.71
C SER A 52 -5.42 -12.69 13.11
N THR A 53 -5.81 -11.44 13.29
CA THR A 53 -7.02 -10.90 12.65
C THR A 53 -6.73 -10.45 11.20
N GLY A 54 -7.75 -9.96 10.49
CA GLY A 54 -7.60 -9.45 9.12
C GLY A 54 -7.19 -10.52 8.12
N LEU A 55 -5.94 -10.47 7.62
CA LEU A 55 -5.43 -11.42 6.62
C LEU A 55 -5.42 -12.86 7.14
N PHE A 56 -5.21 -13.04 8.44
CA PHE A 56 -5.11 -14.36 9.08
C PHE A 56 -6.49 -14.92 9.49
N ALA A 57 -7.54 -14.13 9.27
CA ALA A 57 -8.94 -14.54 9.37
C ALA A 57 -9.40 -15.09 10.73
N PHE A 58 -8.66 -14.86 11.81
CA PHE A 58 -9.15 -15.09 13.17
C PHE A 58 -10.26 -14.06 13.48
N PRO A 59 -11.43 -14.48 14.01
CA PRO A 59 -12.51 -13.57 14.39
C PRO A 59 -12.02 -12.49 15.37
N ALA A 60 -12.26 -11.22 15.04
CA ALA A 60 -11.68 -10.10 15.78
C ALA A 60 -12.24 -9.96 17.20
N ASP A 61 -13.51 -10.29 17.38
CA ASP A 61 -14.20 -10.33 18.67
C ASP A 61 -13.57 -11.37 19.61
N GLU A 62 -13.43 -12.60 19.14
CA GLU A 62 -12.81 -13.69 19.89
C GLU A 62 -11.32 -13.43 20.15
N ALA A 63 -10.61 -12.88 19.15
CA ALA A 63 -9.20 -12.52 19.30
C ALA A 63 -8.98 -11.43 20.36
N ALA A 64 -9.86 -10.43 20.45
CA ALA A 64 -9.78 -9.38 21.45
C ALA A 64 -9.98 -9.94 22.87
N GLU A 65 -10.94 -10.85 23.06
CA GLU A 65 -11.17 -11.54 24.34
C GLU A 65 -9.96 -12.36 24.77
N ILE A 66 -9.37 -13.14 23.85
CA ILE A 66 -8.17 -13.94 24.12
C ILE A 66 -6.99 -13.02 24.46
N ALA A 67 -6.79 -11.94 23.70
CA ALA A 67 -5.70 -10.99 23.91
C ALA A 67 -5.74 -10.37 25.31
N VAL A 68 -6.88 -9.77 25.67
CA VAL A 68 -7.03 -9.08 26.96
C VAL A 68 -6.96 -10.07 28.11
N SER A 69 -7.71 -11.19 28.05
CA SER A 69 -7.71 -12.18 29.13
C SER A 69 -6.33 -12.79 29.36
N THR A 70 -5.56 -13.04 28.29
CA THR A 70 -4.20 -13.58 28.38
C THR A 70 -3.25 -12.57 29.02
N VAL A 71 -3.23 -11.32 28.53
CA VAL A 71 -2.38 -10.26 29.08
C VAL A 71 -2.72 -10.01 30.56
N THR A 72 -3.99 -9.84 30.89
CA THR A 72 -4.42 -9.63 32.28
C THR A 72 -4.05 -10.80 33.18
N SER A 73 -4.28 -12.05 32.73
CA SER A 73 -3.90 -13.25 33.50
C SER A 73 -2.39 -13.36 33.69
N TRP A 74 -1.61 -12.97 32.68
CA TRP A 74 -0.15 -12.97 32.78
C TRP A 74 0.32 -11.93 33.80
N LEU A 75 -0.17 -10.69 33.72
CA LEU A 75 0.18 -9.62 34.67
C LEU A 75 -0.19 -9.99 36.11
N GLN A 76 -1.35 -10.61 36.32
CA GLN A 76 -1.76 -11.10 37.65
C GLN A 76 -0.84 -12.19 38.20
N LYS A 77 -0.28 -13.04 37.34
CA LYS A 77 0.68 -14.09 37.73
C LYS A 77 2.10 -13.54 37.96
N HIS A 78 2.40 -12.33 37.46
CA HIS A 78 3.72 -11.70 37.55
C HIS A 78 3.64 -10.32 38.24
N PRO A 79 3.27 -10.26 39.53
CA PRO A 79 3.08 -8.99 40.23
C PRO A 79 4.38 -8.16 40.38
N SER A 80 5.55 -8.77 40.15
CA SER A 80 6.85 -8.12 40.17
C SER A 80 7.39 -7.79 38.78
N THR A 81 6.57 -7.91 37.73
CA THR A 81 6.95 -7.54 36.36
C THR A 81 7.40 -6.08 36.29
N THR A 82 8.37 -5.82 35.43
CA THR A 82 8.82 -4.46 35.10
C THR A 82 8.00 -3.82 33.97
N ILE A 83 7.04 -4.55 33.40
CA ILE A 83 6.12 -4.05 32.38
C ILE A 83 5.07 -3.15 33.03
N THR A 84 5.12 -1.88 32.67
CA THR A 84 4.24 -0.84 33.21
C THR A 84 3.01 -0.62 32.34
N ASP A 85 3.17 -0.70 31.02
CA ASP A 85 2.14 -0.33 30.05
C ASP A 85 1.99 -1.38 28.95
N VAL A 86 0.76 -1.84 28.76
CA VAL A 86 0.38 -2.69 27.62
C VAL A 86 -0.68 -1.97 26.80
N ILE A 87 -0.33 -1.60 25.58
CA ILE A 87 -1.15 -0.82 24.66
C ILE A 87 -1.68 -1.76 23.58
N PHE A 88 -3.00 -1.90 23.47
CA PHE A 88 -3.61 -2.61 22.33
C PHE A 88 -3.78 -1.64 21.15
N ASN A 89 -2.90 -1.77 20.16
CA ASN A 89 -2.86 -0.94 18.96
C ASN A 89 -3.80 -1.48 17.89
N THR A 90 -4.97 -0.84 17.74
CA THR A 90 -6.03 -1.28 16.82
C THR A 90 -5.95 -0.54 15.48
N PHE A 91 -6.26 -1.23 14.38
CA PHE A 91 -6.21 -0.63 13.03
C PHE A 91 -7.57 -0.09 12.58
N THR A 92 -8.66 -0.81 12.84
CA THR A 92 -10.01 -0.38 12.46
C THR A 92 -10.78 0.14 13.67
N GLN A 93 -11.73 1.05 13.43
CA GLN A 93 -12.65 1.53 14.47
C GLN A 93 -13.42 0.37 15.11
N SER A 94 -13.81 -0.64 14.32
CA SER A 94 -14.49 -1.83 14.85
C SER A 94 -13.60 -2.60 15.83
N ASP A 95 -12.30 -2.72 15.58
CA ASP A 95 -11.37 -3.35 16.52
C ASP A 95 -11.26 -2.50 17.80
N THR A 96 -11.18 -1.17 17.68
CA THR A 96 -11.14 -0.27 18.85
C THR A 96 -12.37 -0.44 19.74
N GLU A 97 -13.57 -0.57 19.14
CA GLU A 97 -14.83 -0.79 19.86
C GLU A 97 -14.84 -2.15 20.58
N LEU A 98 -14.33 -3.21 19.93
CA LEU A 98 -14.21 -4.55 20.53
C LEU A 98 -13.27 -4.53 21.74
N TYR A 99 -12.05 -4.00 21.59
CA TYR A 99 -11.09 -3.93 22.69
C TYR A 99 -11.59 -3.06 23.83
N SER A 100 -12.24 -1.93 23.52
CA SER A 100 -12.82 -1.03 24.52
C SER A 100 -13.94 -1.72 25.32
N LYS A 101 -14.77 -2.53 24.66
CA LYS A 101 -15.80 -3.35 25.32
C LYS A 101 -15.21 -4.40 26.25
N VAL A 102 -14.13 -5.08 25.82
CA VAL A 102 -13.48 -6.16 26.61
C VAL A 102 -12.69 -5.60 27.80
N LEU A 103 -11.97 -4.50 27.62
CA LEU A 103 -11.21 -3.83 28.70
C LEU A 103 -12.12 -3.20 29.76
N GLY A 104 -13.33 -2.80 29.36
CA GLY A 104 -14.29 -2.13 30.23
C GLY A 104 -13.84 -0.72 30.64
N PRO A 105 -14.63 -0.03 31.48
CA PRO A 105 -14.27 1.28 32.01
C PRO A 105 -13.12 1.12 33.02
N SER A 106 -11.90 1.42 32.59
CA SER A 106 -10.73 1.44 33.47
C SER A 106 -10.50 2.85 34.03
N PRO A 107 -10.08 3.01 35.30
CA PRO A 107 -9.55 4.26 35.82
C PRO A 107 -8.10 4.46 35.34
N THR A 108 -7.83 4.22 34.06
CA THR A 108 -6.54 4.57 33.48
C THR A 108 -6.42 6.08 33.50
N LYS A 109 -5.26 6.60 33.94
CA LYS A 109 -4.85 7.95 33.56
C LYS A 109 -4.98 8.00 32.05
N SER A 110 -5.88 8.83 31.55
CA SER A 110 -5.86 9.23 30.15
C SER A 110 -4.48 9.79 29.92
N ILE A 111 -3.59 8.99 29.32
CA ILE A 111 -2.35 9.52 28.80
C ILE A 111 -2.84 10.40 27.67
N SER A 112 -2.78 11.72 27.87
CA SER A 112 -3.00 12.65 26.77
C SER A 112 -2.17 12.12 25.60
N PRO A 113 -2.75 11.94 24.41
CA PRO A 113 -1.97 11.58 23.24
C PRO A 113 -0.74 12.47 23.24
N VAL A 114 0.46 11.90 23.15
CA VAL A 114 1.65 12.72 22.97
C VAL A 114 1.33 13.63 21.80
N GLU A 115 1.32 14.95 22.01
CA GLU A 115 1.06 15.95 20.96
C GLU A 115 2.23 16.01 19.96
N ASN A 116 2.81 14.87 19.62
CA ASN A 116 3.73 14.72 18.51
C ASN A 116 2.91 14.31 17.29
N THR A 117 1.95 15.16 16.92
CA THR A 117 1.46 15.11 15.54
C THR A 117 2.56 15.76 14.72
N PRO A 118 3.19 15.06 13.76
CA PRO A 118 4.01 15.70 12.74
C PRO A 118 3.31 16.96 12.28
N GLN A 119 3.87 18.13 12.62
CA GLN A 119 3.23 19.38 12.23
C GLN A 119 3.30 19.52 10.71
N GLY A 120 4.29 18.86 10.09
CA GLY A 120 4.62 19.05 8.70
C GLY A 120 5.10 20.48 8.46
N SER A 121 5.84 20.69 7.38
CA SER A 121 6.26 22.05 7.03
C SER A 121 6.27 22.26 5.53
N LEU A 122 5.26 23.00 5.06
CA LEU A 122 5.17 23.41 3.66
C LEU A 122 6.35 24.30 3.26
N SER A 123 6.78 25.20 4.14
CA SER A 123 7.93 26.08 3.86
C SER A 123 9.22 25.28 3.74
N LEU A 124 9.47 24.34 4.66
CA LEU A 124 10.65 23.48 4.62
C LEU A 124 10.64 22.56 3.39
N ALA A 125 9.48 21.98 3.06
CA ALA A 125 9.32 21.17 1.86
C ALA A 125 9.65 21.97 0.58
N ARG A 126 9.18 23.22 0.46
CA ARG A 126 9.50 24.11 -0.65
C ARG A 126 10.99 24.45 -0.71
N GLU A 127 11.61 24.73 0.44
CA GLU A 127 13.04 24.99 0.53
C GLU A 127 13.86 23.80 0.01
N TRP A 128 13.55 22.58 0.45
CA TRP A 128 14.21 21.37 -0.02
C TRP A 128 14.00 21.14 -1.52
N LEU A 129 12.77 21.28 -2.03
CA LEU A 129 12.49 21.10 -3.46
C LEU A 129 13.21 22.13 -4.33
N SER A 130 13.31 23.38 -3.88
CA SER A 130 13.99 24.45 -4.62
C SER A 130 15.52 24.33 -4.63
N SER A 131 16.10 23.69 -3.60
CA SER A 131 17.55 23.49 -3.47
C SER A 131 18.03 22.10 -3.91
N ALA A 132 17.13 21.24 -4.38
CA ALA A 132 17.44 19.88 -4.80
C ALA A 132 18.31 19.85 -6.07
N ASP A 133 19.33 18.98 -6.08
CA ASP A 133 20.10 18.66 -7.29
C ASP A 133 19.44 17.53 -8.11
N ALA A 134 18.64 16.70 -7.44
CA ALA A 134 17.93 15.57 -8.01
C ALA A 134 16.62 15.34 -7.28
N VAL A 135 15.62 14.81 -8.00
CA VAL A 135 14.30 14.50 -7.44
C VAL A 135 13.89 13.07 -7.77
N LEU A 136 13.45 12.35 -6.75
CA LEU A 136 12.76 11.08 -6.91
C LEU A 136 11.28 11.29 -6.56
N VAL A 137 10.38 11.10 -7.52
CA VAL A 137 8.96 10.97 -7.18
C VAL A 137 8.66 9.51 -6.94
N THR A 138 8.16 9.20 -5.74
CA THR A 138 7.53 7.92 -5.46
C THR A 138 6.04 8.10 -5.32
N ALA A 139 5.25 7.21 -5.93
CA ALA A 139 3.80 7.41 -6.00
C ALA A 139 3.03 6.12 -5.77
N GLY A 140 1.98 6.21 -4.97
CA GLY A 140 1.06 5.12 -4.67
C GLY A 140 -0.38 5.48 -5.03
N ALA A 141 -1.31 4.62 -4.61
CA ALA A 141 -2.72 4.71 -5.02
C ALA A 141 -3.39 6.03 -4.62
N GLY A 142 -2.90 6.70 -3.57
CA GLY A 142 -3.40 8.00 -3.16
C GLY A 142 -3.22 9.09 -4.21
N LEU A 143 -2.17 9.04 -5.04
CA LEU A 143 -2.01 9.97 -6.16
C LEU A 143 -3.14 9.78 -7.19
N SER A 144 -3.46 8.54 -7.55
CA SER A 144 -4.56 8.26 -8.49
C SER A 144 -5.93 8.54 -7.87
N ALA A 145 -6.09 8.35 -6.55
CA ALA A 145 -7.30 8.71 -5.83
C ALA A 145 -7.56 10.22 -5.82
N ALA A 146 -6.52 11.06 -5.68
CA ALA A 146 -6.61 12.52 -5.80
C ALA A 146 -7.09 12.95 -7.20
N GLU A 147 -6.89 12.11 -8.21
CA GLU A 147 -7.38 12.30 -9.57
C GLU A 147 -8.77 11.68 -9.82
N GLY A 148 -9.43 11.23 -8.76
CA GLY A 148 -10.75 10.60 -8.80
C GLY A 148 -10.74 9.11 -9.19
N LEU A 149 -9.56 8.51 -9.43
CA LEU A 149 -9.39 7.07 -9.67
C LEU A 149 -9.13 6.36 -8.33
N ASP A 150 -10.07 6.52 -7.40
CA ASP A 150 -9.99 5.89 -6.07
C ASP A 150 -10.50 4.44 -6.12
N TYR A 151 -9.60 3.49 -5.85
CA TYR A 151 -9.91 2.07 -5.86
C TYR A 151 -10.82 1.62 -4.71
N HIS A 152 -10.97 2.42 -3.67
CA HIS A 152 -11.87 2.17 -2.55
C HIS A 152 -13.24 2.86 -2.72
N SER A 153 -13.38 3.76 -3.70
CA SER A 153 -14.63 4.50 -3.93
C SER A 153 -15.77 3.60 -4.41
N ARG A 154 -16.84 3.54 -3.59
CA ARG A 154 -18.08 2.83 -3.92
C ARG A 154 -18.85 3.51 -5.03
N ASP A 155 -18.84 4.84 -5.06
CA ASP A 155 -19.55 5.62 -6.08
C ASP A 155 -18.88 5.49 -7.46
N LEU A 156 -17.54 5.53 -7.49
CA LEU A 156 -16.78 5.27 -8.71
C LEU A 156 -17.10 3.87 -9.25
N PHE A 157 -17.10 2.87 -8.37
CA PHE A 157 -17.40 1.50 -8.75
C PHE A 157 -18.84 1.36 -9.24
N LYS A 158 -19.83 1.84 -8.49
CA LYS A 158 -21.25 1.78 -8.87
C LYS A 158 -21.51 2.44 -10.23
N ARG A 159 -20.86 3.57 -10.52
CA ARG A 159 -20.98 4.28 -11.79
C ARG A 159 -20.44 3.48 -12.98
N ASN A 160 -19.29 2.84 -12.82
CA ASN A 160 -18.58 2.17 -13.93
C ASN A 160 -18.86 0.65 -14.00
N PHE A 161 -19.32 0.06 -12.89
CA PHE A 161 -19.52 -1.39 -12.73
C PHE A 161 -20.88 -1.78 -12.14
N PRO A 162 -22.01 -1.24 -12.64
CA PRO A 162 -23.33 -1.54 -12.08
C PRO A 162 -23.72 -3.02 -12.20
N GLY A 163 -23.29 -3.70 -13.28
CA GLY A 163 -23.55 -5.12 -13.51
C GLY A 163 -22.81 -6.05 -12.56
N CYS A 164 -21.70 -5.58 -11.97
CA CYS A 164 -20.88 -6.33 -11.02
C CYS A 164 -21.38 -6.25 -9.57
N LEU A 165 -22.26 -5.29 -9.24
CA LEU A 165 -22.80 -5.12 -7.87
C LEU A 165 -23.53 -6.37 -7.37
N LYS A 166 -24.20 -7.10 -8.28
CA LYS A 166 -24.91 -8.36 -7.96
C LYS A 166 -23.98 -9.49 -7.50
N PHE A 167 -22.66 -9.33 -7.68
CA PHE A 167 -21.63 -10.27 -7.22
C PHE A 167 -21.06 -9.90 -5.85
N GLY A 168 -21.61 -8.88 -5.17
CA GLY A 168 -21.10 -8.40 -3.88
C GLY A 168 -19.85 -7.52 -3.98
N LEU A 169 -19.40 -7.21 -5.21
CA LEU A 169 -18.30 -6.29 -5.46
C LEU A 169 -18.76 -4.85 -5.24
N THR A 170 -17.98 -4.08 -4.49
CA THR A 170 -18.36 -2.72 -4.07
C THR A 170 -17.30 -1.67 -4.34
N SER A 171 -16.09 -2.06 -4.73
CA SER A 171 -14.98 -1.17 -5.07
C SER A 171 -14.06 -1.82 -6.10
N LEU A 172 -13.22 -1.04 -6.78
CA LEU A 172 -12.23 -1.63 -7.70
C LEU A 172 -11.27 -2.55 -6.94
N TYR A 173 -10.92 -2.18 -5.70
CA TYR A 173 -10.06 -2.98 -4.84
C TYR A 173 -10.68 -4.33 -4.48
N SER A 174 -12.01 -4.41 -4.34
CA SER A 174 -12.73 -5.65 -3.99
C SER A 174 -12.54 -6.80 -4.98
N VAL A 175 -12.09 -6.50 -6.21
CA VAL A 175 -11.82 -7.51 -7.24
C VAL A 175 -10.48 -8.22 -7.05
N PHE A 176 -9.50 -7.59 -6.41
CA PHE A 176 -8.21 -8.22 -6.19
C PHE A 176 -8.34 -9.36 -5.17
N GLY A 177 -8.14 -10.59 -5.64
CA GLY A 177 -8.33 -11.82 -4.86
C GLY A 177 -9.75 -12.40 -4.92
N PHE A 178 -10.66 -11.81 -5.71
CA PHE A 178 -12.00 -12.35 -5.91
C PHE A 178 -11.98 -13.53 -6.90
N ASN A 179 -12.43 -14.69 -6.43
CA ASN A 179 -12.42 -15.94 -7.21
C ASN A 179 -13.82 -16.45 -7.57
N ASP A 180 -14.88 -15.87 -7.02
CA ASP A 180 -16.27 -16.35 -7.16
C ASP A 180 -16.97 -15.76 -8.40
N TRP A 181 -16.22 -15.60 -9.49
CA TRP A 181 -16.78 -15.17 -10.77
C TRP A 181 -17.74 -16.24 -11.31
N PRO A 182 -18.96 -15.87 -11.78
CA PRO A 182 -19.89 -16.86 -12.33
C PRO A 182 -19.34 -17.58 -13.58
N SER A 183 -18.49 -16.90 -14.35
CA SER A 183 -17.82 -17.46 -15.53
C SER A 183 -16.62 -16.60 -15.95
N GLU A 184 -15.74 -17.10 -16.82
CA GLU A 184 -14.63 -16.30 -17.36
C GLU A 184 -15.11 -15.13 -18.22
N GLU A 185 -16.28 -15.22 -18.86
CA GLU A 185 -16.90 -14.12 -19.59
C GLU A 185 -17.25 -12.95 -18.66
N HIS A 186 -17.67 -13.21 -17.43
CA HIS A 186 -17.90 -12.16 -16.44
C HIS A 186 -16.59 -11.60 -15.92
N ARG A 187 -15.60 -12.47 -15.65
CA ARG A 187 -14.28 -12.06 -15.19
C ARG A 187 -13.59 -11.15 -16.21
N TRP A 188 -13.56 -11.55 -17.47
CA TRP A 188 -12.96 -10.76 -18.55
C TRP A 188 -13.81 -9.58 -18.98
N GLY A 189 -15.15 -9.68 -18.89
CA GLY A 189 -16.03 -8.53 -19.03
C GLY A 189 -15.67 -7.41 -18.04
N TYR A 190 -15.41 -7.76 -16.78
CA TYR A 190 -14.89 -6.82 -15.79
C TYR A 190 -13.50 -6.30 -16.17
N PHE A 191 -12.51 -7.18 -16.39
CA PHE A 191 -11.13 -6.74 -16.61
C PHE A 191 -10.99 -5.87 -17.86
N PHE A 192 -11.64 -6.20 -18.98
CA PHE A 192 -11.59 -5.36 -20.16
C PHE A 192 -12.28 -4.01 -19.94
N THR A 193 -13.43 -3.98 -19.24
CA THR A 193 -14.08 -2.73 -18.86
C THR A 193 -13.19 -1.87 -17.96
N HIS A 194 -12.52 -2.49 -16.98
CA HIS A 194 -11.58 -1.83 -16.06
C HIS A 194 -10.35 -1.28 -16.77
N LEU A 195 -9.70 -2.08 -17.60
CA LEU A 195 -8.56 -1.65 -18.40
C LEU A 195 -8.94 -0.51 -19.35
N ASN A 196 -10.11 -0.59 -20.00
CA ASN A 196 -10.61 0.47 -20.86
C ASN A 196 -10.90 1.76 -20.08
N MET A 197 -11.52 1.66 -18.90
CA MET A 197 -11.79 2.81 -18.03
C MET A 197 -10.49 3.51 -17.63
N VAL A 198 -9.47 2.76 -17.20
CA VAL A 198 -8.19 3.34 -16.75
C VAL A 198 -7.40 3.92 -17.93
N ALA A 199 -7.36 3.23 -19.07
CA ALA A 199 -6.67 3.71 -20.26
C ALA A 199 -7.24 5.03 -20.82
N ASN A 200 -8.53 5.30 -20.56
CA ASN A 200 -9.21 6.53 -20.96
C ASN A 200 -9.39 7.53 -19.80
N TRP A 201 -8.66 7.35 -18.69
CA TRP A 201 -8.78 8.26 -17.55
C TRP A 201 -8.14 9.61 -17.85
N SER A 202 -8.98 10.64 -18.02
CA SER A 202 -8.52 11.97 -18.48
C SER A 202 -8.35 13.01 -17.37
N ASN A 203 -8.97 12.81 -16.20
CA ASN A 203 -8.83 13.73 -15.08
C ASN A 203 -7.47 13.52 -14.43
N THR A 204 -6.52 14.42 -14.72
CA THR A 204 -5.13 14.33 -14.26
C THR A 204 -4.46 15.69 -13.95
N PRO A 205 -5.15 16.71 -13.38
CA PRO A 205 -4.56 18.03 -13.09
C PRO A 205 -3.23 18.00 -12.31
N THR A 206 -3.01 17.08 -11.37
CA THR A 206 -1.74 17.03 -10.63
C THR A 206 -0.58 16.69 -11.55
N TYR A 207 -0.78 15.78 -12.51
CA TYR A 207 0.24 15.42 -13.50
C TYR A 207 0.57 16.60 -14.42
N GLN A 208 -0.42 17.44 -14.75
CA GLN A 208 -0.21 18.64 -15.58
C GLN A 208 0.72 19.66 -14.92
N THR A 209 0.78 19.68 -13.58
CA THR A 209 1.73 20.51 -12.81
C THR A 209 3.05 19.77 -12.56
N LEU A 210 2.97 18.51 -12.13
CA LEU A 210 4.11 17.70 -11.69
C LEU A 210 5.08 17.38 -12.82
N ILE A 211 4.57 16.99 -14.00
CA ILE A 211 5.41 16.54 -15.12
C ILE A 211 6.27 17.68 -15.68
N PRO A 212 5.74 18.88 -16.00
CA PRO A 212 6.59 20.00 -16.41
C PRO A 212 7.65 20.38 -15.37
N TRP A 213 7.29 20.39 -14.09
CA TRP A 213 8.23 20.68 -13.02
C TRP A 213 9.36 19.65 -12.94
N LEU A 214 9.05 18.34 -13.00
CA LEU A 214 10.05 17.28 -13.02
C LEU A 214 11.01 17.38 -14.22
N ARG A 215 10.51 17.82 -15.39
CA ARG A 215 11.34 17.97 -16.59
C ARG A 215 12.45 19.00 -16.43
N ASN A 216 12.31 19.96 -15.51
CA ASN A 216 13.37 20.94 -15.23
C ASN A 216 14.64 20.29 -14.65
N PHE A 217 14.53 19.10 -14.05
CA PHE A 217 15.68 18.33 -13.54
C PHE A 217 16.32 17.43 -14.61
N GLY A 218 15.73 17.32 -15.81
CA GLY A 218 16.26 16.49 -16.90
C GLY A 218 16.57 15.06 -16.45
N GLN A 219 17.81 14.63 -16.61
CA GLN A 219 18.28 13.29 -16.23
C GLN A 219 18.31 13.04 -14.71
N ASP A 220 18.21 14.10 -13.89
CA ASP A 220 18.26 14.05 -12.44
C ASP A 220 16.89 13.98 -11.78
N ALA A 221 15.83 13.75 -12.57
CA ALA A 221 14.54 13.29 -12.08
C ALA A 221 14.31 11.81 -12.40
N PHE A 222 13.59 11.12 -11.52
CA PHE A 222 13.12 9.75 -11.75
C PHE A 222 11.77 9.50 -11.06
N VAL A 223 10.94 8.65 -11.64
CA VAL A 223 9.65 8.23 -11.05
C VAL A 223 9.70 6.75 -10.74
N ARG A 224 9.33 6.39 -9.50
CA ARG A 224 9.13 5.00 -9.08
C ARG A 224 7.76 4.84 -8.45
N THR A 225 6.85 4.11 -9.09
CA THR A 225 5.46 4.00 -8.62
C THR A 225 5.02 2.57 -8.41
N SER A 226 4.20 2.35 -7.37
CA SER A 226 3.51 1.07 -7.15
C SER A 226 2.20 0.99 -7.93
N ASN A 227 1.77 2.06 -8.59
CA ASN A 227 0.56 2.08 -9.39
C ASN A 227 0.75 1.33 -10.70
N ALA A 228 -0.27 0.58 -11.09
CA ALA A 228 -0.30 -0.15 -12.35
C ALA A 228 -1.06 0.59 -13.47
N ASP A 229 -1.65 1.75 -13.17
CA ASP A 229 -2.56 2.50 -14.06
C ASP A 229 -1.91 3.09 -15.31
N GLY A 230 -0.60 3.34 -15.27
CA GLY A 230 0.14 3.93 -16.40
C GLY A 230 -0.05 5.43 -16.57
N LEU A 231 -0.62 6.15 -15.57
CA LEU A 231 -0.93 7.57 -15.69
C LEU A 231 0.30 8.46 -15.91
N PHE A 232 1.48 8.10 -15.39
CA PHE A 232 2.73 8.81 -15.68
C PHE A 232 3.06 8.79 -17.18
N LEU A 233 2.96 7.61 -17.82
CA LEU A 233 3.21 7.48 -19.27
C LEU A 233 2.15 8.20 -20.08
N ALA A 234 0.87 8.07 -19.70
CA ALA A 234 -0.24 8.76 -20.36
C ALA A 234 -0.10 10.29 -20.31
N ASN A 235 0.54 10.83 -19.26
CA ASN A 235 0.85 12.25 -19.10
C ASN A 235 2.24 12.65 -19.64
N GLY A 236 2.91 11.76 -20.37
CA GLY A 236 4.15 12.08 -21.09
C GLY A 236 5.43 12.06 -20.25
N TRP A 237 5.45 11.34 -19.11
CA TRP A 237 6.70 10.98 -18.44
C TRP A 237 7.45 9.92 -19.28
N PRO A 238 8.77 10.05 -19.50
CA PRO A 238 9.52 9.09 -20.31
C PRO A 238 9.62 7.72 -19.63
N LYS A 239 9.52 6.66 -20.45
CA LYS A 239 9.61 5.26 -19.98
C LYS A 239 10.98 4.99 -19.35
N GLU A 240 12.03 5.63 -19.85
CA GLU A 240 13.42 5.44 -19.43
C GLU A 240 13.73 5.99 -18.03
N GLN A 241 12.84 6.84 -17.50
CA GLN A 241 12.93 7.40 -16.14
C GLN A 241 11.77 6.91 -15.26
N LEU A 242 11.20 5.74 -15.58
CA LEU A 242 10.07 5.16 -14.86
C LEU A 242 10.36 3.72 -14.42
N SER A 243 10.00 3.42 -13.17
CA SER A 243 10.04 2.05 -12.64
C SER A 243 8.72 1.69 -11.96
N THR A 244 8.15 0.55 -12.35
CA THR A 244 6.86 0.03 -11.85
C THR A 244 7.02 -1.36 -11.21
N PRO A 245 7.61 -1.46 -9.99
CA PRO A 245 7.92 -2.75 -9.33
C PRO A 245 6.72 -3.67 -9.07
N GLN A 246 5.51 -3.12 -9.07
CA GLN A 246 4.25 -3.85 -8.87
C GLN A 246 3.56 -4.28 -10.18
N GLY A 247 4.18 -3.98 -11.31
CA GLY A 247 3.65 -4.28 -12.63
C GLY A 247 2.78 -3.17 -13.22
N SER A 248 2.03 -3.49 -14.26
CA SER A 248 1.26 -2.54 -15.06
C SER A 248 0.06 -3.21 -15.72
N TYR A 249 -1.00 -2.43 -15.90
CA TYR A 249 -2.15 -2.78 -16.72
C TYR A 249 -1.84 -2.81 -18.22
N GLY A 250 -0.66 -2.35 -18.65
CA GLY A 250 -0.21 -2.41 -20.03
C GLY A 250 0.04 -3.83 -20.56
N TYR A 251 0.09 -4.83 -19.68
CA TYR A 251 0.31 -6.23 -20.05
C TYR A 251 -0.66 -7.18 -19.37
N LEU A 252 -0.93 -8.31 -20.02
CA LEU A 252 -1.50 -9.51 -19.42
C LEU A 252 -0.40 -10.58 -19.27
N GLN A 253 -0.52 -11.44 -18.27
CA GLN A 253 0.44 -12.51 -17.93
C GLN A 253 -0.25 -13.87 -17.84
N CYS A 254 0.48 -14.93 -18.17
CA CYS A 254 0.07 -16.32 -17.95
C CYS A 254 0.03 -16.66 -16.46
N LEU A 255 -1.08 -17.24 -15.97
CA LEU A 255 -1.22 -17.64 -14.56
C LEU A 255 -0.38 -18.87 -14.18
N ASN A 256 0.10 -19.66 -15.14
CA ASN A 256 1.11 -20.69 -14.87
C ASN A 256 2.54 -20.13 -14.85
N ASN A 257 2.73 -18.86 -15.22
CA ASN A 257 4.03 -18.22 -15.40
C ASN A 257 5.03 -19.13 -16.16
N CYS A 258 4.54 -19.77 -17.22
CA CYS A 258 5.23 -20.89 -17.84
C CYS A 258 6.54 -20.51 -18.54
N ARG A 259 6.68 -19.24 -18.94
CA ARG A 259 7.84 -18.68 -19.64
C ARG A 259 7.98 -17.20 -19.33
N VAL A 260 9.21 -16.68 -19.46
CA VAL A 260 9.51 -15.25 -19.31
C VAL A 260 8.77 -14.38 -20.33
N ASP A 261 8.56 -14.87 -21.55
CA ASP A 261 7.85 -14.21 -22.64
C ASP A 261 6.35 -14.52 -22.68
N ALA A 262 5.80 -15.17 -21.64
CA ALA A 262 4.36 -15.47 -21.51
C ALA A 262 3.54 -14.26 -21.04
N VAL A 263 3.73 -13.15 -21.74
CA VAL A 263 3.07 -11.85 -21.54
C VAL A 263 2.58 -11.31 -22.88
N VAL A 264 1.54 -10.46 -22.86
CA VAL A 264 1.00 -9.83 -24.07
C VAL A 264 0.53 -8.41 -23.76
N PRO A 265 0.75 -7.41 -24.65
CA PRO A 265 0.19 -6.08 -24.48
C PRO A 265 -1.33 -6.12 -24.36
N SER A 266 -1.89 -5.40 -23.39
CA SER A 266 -3.33 -5.42 -23.11
C SER A 266 -4.15 -4.60 -24.11
N ALA A 267 -3.63 -3.47 -24.58
CA ALA A 267 -4.39 -2.50 -25.37
C ALA A 267 -5.06 -3.09 -26.63
N PRO A 268 -4.38 -3.91 -27.47
CA PRO A 268 -5.04 -4.53 -28.64
C PRO A 268 -6.18 -5.49 -28.24
N LEU A 269 -6.00 -6.24 -27.15
CA LEU A 269 -7.00 -7.18 -26.66
C LEU A 269 -8.21 -6.46 -26.06
N VAL A 270 -7.99 -5.36 -25.34
CA VAL A 270 -9.06 -4.49 -24.84
C VAL A 270 -9.85 -3.93 -26.02
N ALA A 271 -9.19 -3.34 -27.01
CA ALA A 271 -9.86 -2.75 -28.18
C ALA A 271 -10.71 -3.77 -28.96
N ASP A 272 -10.22 -5.00 -29.10
CA ASP A 272 -10.92 -6.10 -29.77
C ASP A 272 -12.10 -6.65 -28.95
N ALA A 273 -11.99 -6.69 -27.62
CA ALA A 273 -13.03 -7.24 -26.76
C ALA A 273 -14.16 -6.26 -26.41
N MET A 274 -13.86 -4.96 -26.30
CA MET A 274 -14.82 -3.94 -25.84
C MET A 274 -16.15 -3.90 -26.62
N PRO A 275 -16.17 -4.05 -27.97
CA PRO A 275 -17.42 -4.10 -28.73
C PRO A 275 -18.35 -5.27 -28.37
N HIS A 276 -17.81 -6.32 -27.75
CA HIS A 276 -18.54 -7.55 -27.40
C HIS A 276 -18.99 -7.59 -25.93
N ILE A 277 -18.80 -6.52 -25.17
CA ILE A 277 -19.23 -6.46 -23.76
C ILE A 277 -20.66 -5.93 -23.69
N ASP A 278 -21.56 -6.70 -23.07
CA ASP A 278 -22.91 -6.25 -22.78
C ASP A 278 -22.87 -5.18 -21.67
N LYS A 279 -23.38 -3.98 -21.97
CA LYS A 279 -23.26 -2.82 -21.07
C LYS A 279 -24.04 -2.98 -19.76
N ALA A 280 -25.13 -3.74 -19.76
CA ALA A 280 -26.00 -3.88 -18.59
C ALA A 280 -25.47 -4.94 -17.60
N THR A 281 -25.08 -6.09 -18.13
CA THR A 281 -24.58 -7.22 -17.35
C THR A 281 -23.07 -7.21 -17.14
N GLN A 282 -22.35 -6.44 -17.96
CA GLN A 282 -20.88 -6.37 -18.03
C GLN A 282 -20.22 -7.72 -18.28
N LYS A 283 -20.95 -8.60 -18.99
CA LYS A 283 -20.47 -9.89 -19.45
C LYS A 283 -19.88 -9.73 -20.86
N LEU A 284 -18.74 -10.39 -21.11
CA LEU A 284 -18.20 -10.56 -22.45
C LEU A 284 -19.05 -11.58 -23.23
N MET A 285 -19.64 -11.16 -24.35
CA MET A 285 -20.60 -11.98 -25.11
C MET A 285 -19.93 -12.90 -26.13
N ASP A 286 -18.68 -12.63 -26.50
CA ASP A 286 -17.87 -13.46 -27.39
C ASP A 286 -16.72 -14.13 -26.61
N PRO A 287 -16.84 -15.42 -26.24
CA PRO A 287 -15.81 -16.13 -25.51
C PRO A 287 -14.48 -16.27 -26.28
N SER A 288 -14.46 -16.12 -27.61
CA SER A 288 -13.22 -16.18 -28.39
C SER A 288 -12.26 -15.03 -28.07
N LYS A 289 -12.76 -13.96 -27.44
CA LYS A 289 -11.98 -12.81 -26.98
C LYS A 289 -11.28 -13.03 -25.63
N ILE A 290 -11.56 -14.15 -24.94
CA ILE A 290 -10.91 -14.50 -23.69
C ILE A 290 -9.45 -14.89 -23.96
N PRO A 291 -8.46 -14.16 -23.42
CA PRO A 291 -7.07 -14.44 -23.72
C PRO A 291 -6.56 -15.67 -22.97
N LEU A 292 -5.92 -16.57 -23.72
CA LEU A 292 -5.21 -17.73 -23.22
C LEU A 292 -3.73 -17.60 -23.54
N CYS A 293 -2.89 -18.19 -22.69
CA CYS A 293 -1.46 -18.22 -22.93
C CYS A 293 -1.15 -18.98 -24.23
N ARG A 294 -0.55 -18.30 -25.21
CA ARG A 294 -0.18 -18.89 -26.51
C ARG A 294 0.79 -20.08 -26.43
N PHE A 295 1.44 -20.28 -25.27
CA PHE A 295 2.44 -21.32 -25.08
C PHE A 295 1.91 -22.58 -24.39
N CYS A 296 1.06 -22.43 -23.37
CA CYS A 296 0.60 -23.55 -22.55
C CYS A 296 -0.92 -23.65 -22.43
N GLY A 297 -1.68 -22.73 -23.04
CA GLY A 297 -3.14 -22.69 -22.97
C GLY A 297 -3.72 -22.25 -21.63
N SER A 298 -2.88 -21.95 -20.61
CA SER A 298 -3.35 -21.51 -19.31
C SER A 298 -4.06 -20.15 -19.37
N LYS A 299 -4.96 -19.92 -18.39
CA LYS A 299 -5.65 -18.64 -18.19
C LYS A 299 -4.64 -17.50 -18.02
N MET A 300 -5.06 -16.31 -18.45
CA MET A 300 -4.29 -15.09 -18.26
C MET A 300 -4.92 -14.19 -17.18
N SER A 301 -4.16 -13.20 -16.72
CA SER A 301 -4.64 -12.12 -15.86
C SER A 301 -3.86 -10.84 -16.16
N ILE A 302 -4.27 -9.71 -15.62
CA ILE A 302 -3.48 -8.47 -15.64
C ILE A 302 -2.08 -8.71 -15.05
N CYS A 303 -1.06 -8.07 -15.63
CA CYS A 303 0.34 -8.28 -15.28
C CYS A 303 0.78 -7.42 -14.08
N VAL A 304 0.16 -7.68 -12.93
CA VAL A 304 0.50 -7.06 -11.65
C VAL A 304 1.07 -8.09 -10.68
N ARG A 305 1.85 -7.64 -9.70
CA ARG A 305 2.48 -8.52 -8.71
C ARG A 305 1.44 -9.19 -7.83
N ALA A 306 1.30 -10.50 -8.00
CA ALA A 306 0.48 -11.35 -7.16
C ALA A 306 0.97 -12.80 -7.25
N GLY A 307 0.98 -13.49 -6.11
CA GLY A 307 1.33 -14.91 -6.02
C GLY A 307 2.67 -15.29 -6.66
N SER A 308 2.84 -16.59 -6.92
CA SER A 308 4.00 -17.14 -7.63
C SER A 308 3.94 -16.92 -9.15
N TRP A 309 2.81 -16.44 -9.66
CA TRP A 309 2.56 -16.29 -11.09
C TRP A 309 2.97 -14.92 -11.65
N PHE A 310 3.50 -14.01 -10.82
CA PHE A 310 3.94 -12.71 -11.31
C PHE A 310 5.11 -12.83 -12.29
N ASN A 311 4.90 -12.40 -13.53
CA ASN A 311 5.93 -12.29 -14.54
C ASN A 311 6.59 -10.90 -14.47
N GLN A 312 7.86 -10.88 -14.06
CA GLN A 312 8.64 -9.66 -13.89
C GLN A 312 9.26 -9.14 -15.20
N ALA A 313 9.31 -9.96 -16.25
CA ALA A 313 10.09 -9.67 -17.46
C ALA A 313 9.78 -8.30 -18.09
N PRO A 314 8.51 -7.85 -18.21
CA PRO A 314 8.21 -6.52 -18.77
C PRO A 314 8.78 -5.34 -17.97
N TYR A 315 9.14 -5.55 -16.70
CA TYR A 315 9.48 -4.48 -15.75
C TYR A 315 10.95 -4.49 -15.34
N GLN A 316 11.74 -5.47 -15.81
CA GLN A 316 13.16 -5.60 -15.47
C GLN A 316 14.00 -4.40 -15.95
N GLU A 317 13.68 -3.86 -17.12
CA GLU A 317 14.37 -2.72 -17.70
C GLU A 317 14.21 -1.45 -16.83
N GLY A 318 12.98 -1.12 -16.44
CA GLY A 318 12.69 0.01 -15.55
C GLY A 318 13.37 -0.13 -14.18
N GLU A 319 13.39 -1.34 -13.62
CA GLU A 319 14.12 -1.61 -12.36
C GLU A 319 15.64 -1.47 -12.51
N ALA A 320 16.20 -1.83 -13.66
CA ALA A 320 17.61 -1.63 -13.96
C ALA A 320 17.94 -0.14 -14.12
N GLN A 321 17.09 0.61 -14.83
CA GLN A 321 17.21 2.06 -15.00
C GLN A 321 17.14 2.79 -13.64
N TRP A 322 16.19 2.41 -12.78
CA TRP A 322 16.08 2.92 -11.41
C TRP A 322 17.37 2.70 -10.62
N LYS A 323 17.91 1.47 -10.62
CA LYS A 323 19.14 1.14 -9.89
C LYS A 323 20.31 1.97 -10.41
N ALA A 324 20.46 2.06 -11.73
CA ALA A 324 21.53 2.84 -12.36
C ALA A 324 21.42 4.33 -12.01
N TRP A 325 20.21 4.90 -12.10
CA TRP A 325 19.94 6.30 -11.74
C TRP A 325 20.27 6.57 -10.28
N LYS A 326 19.76 5.75 -9.35
CA LYS A 326 20.01 5.93 -7.91
C LYS A 326 21.51 5.84 -7.60
N SER A 327 22.20 4.83 -8.13
CA SER A 327 23.64 4.67 -7.92
C SER A 327 24.44 5.86 -8.46
N ARG A 328 24.01 6.45 -9.58
CA ARG A 328 24.63 7.66 -10.15
C ARG A 328 24.46 8.86 -9.22
N VAL A 329 23.21 9.18 -8.84
CA VAL A 329 22.88 10.33 -7.96
C VAL A 329 23.66 10.27 -6.65
N LEU A 330 23.72 9.09 -6.01
CA LEU A 330 24.45 8.91 -4.75
C LEU A 330 25.97 9.04 -4.91
N ARG A 331 26.53 8.51 -6.00
CA ARG A 331 27.97 8.59 -6.30
C ARG A 331 28.41 10.03 -6.61
N GLU A 332 27.56 10.77 -7.31
CA GLU A 332 27.76 12.20 -7.61
C GLU A 332 27.52 13.10 -6.39
N LYS A 333 27.10 12.51 -5.25
CA LYS A 333 26.83 13.21 -3.99
C LYS A 333 25.80 14.34 -4.10
N LYS A 334 24.83 14.19 -5.01
CA LYS A 334 23.73 15.14 -5.20
C LYS A 334 22.82 15.20 -3.98
N ASN A 335 22.30 16.38 -3.69
CA ASN A 335 21.21 16.56 -2.74
C ASN A 335 19.92 16.05 -3.39
N LEU A 336 19.42 14.93 -2.88
CA LEU A 336 18.24 14.25 -3.42
C LEU A 336 17.03 14.54 -2.54
N VAL A 337 15.94 14.97 -3.15
CA VAL A 337 14.64 15.04 -2.47
C VAL A 337 13.75 13.93 -3.01
N ILE A 338 13.26 13.09 -2.10
CA ILE A 338 12.20 12.12 -2.37
C ILE A 338 10.86 12.82 -2.13
N LEU A 339 10.08 13.00 -3.18
CA LEU A 339 8.70 13.47 -3.12
C LEU A 339 7.77 12.26 -3.19
N GLU A 340 7.29 11.81 -2.02
CA GLU A 340 6.44 10.64 -1.88
C GLU A 340 4.96 11.03 -1.84
N LEU A 341 4.19 10.58 -2.85
CA LEU A 341 2.81 11.00 -3.10
C LEU A 341 1.83 9.85 -2.92
N GLY A 342 1.03 9.90 -1.85
CA GLY A 342 -0.10 8.98 -1.66
C GLY A 342 0.31 7.51 -1.55
N VAL A 343 1.48 7.23 -0.97
CA VAL A 343 1.97 5.87 -0.75
C VAL A 343 1.44 5.36 0.58
N GLY A 344 0.46 4.46 0.55
CA GLY A 344 -0.12 3.85 1.76
C GLY A 344 0.67 2.66 2.33
N MET A 345 0.07 1.98 3.32
CA MET A 345 0.68 0.88 4.07
C MET A 345 0.34 -0.54 3.56
N ASN A 346 -0.29 -0.67 2.39
CA ASN A 346 -0.63 -1.99 1.83
C ASN A 346 0.62 -2.80 1.41
N THR A 347 1.62 -2.13 0.83
CA THR A 347 2.89 -2.76 0.38
C THR A 347 4.10 -1.88 0.69
N PRO A 348 4.36 -1.57 1.98
CA PRO A 348 5.32 -0.55 2.37
C PRO A 348 6.76 -0.90 1.99
N GLY A 349 7.08 -2.20 1.88
CA GLY A 349 8.39 -2.68 1.42
C GLY A 349 8.72 -2.38 -0.05
N VAL A 350 7.77 -1.83 -0.83
CA VAL A 350 8.02 -1.47 -2.23
C VAL A 350 8.56 -0.05 -2.36
N LEU A 351 8.03 0.90 -1.56
CA LEU A 351 8.34 2.32 -1.66
C LEU A 351 8.69 2.92 -0.29
N ARG A 352 7.77 2.90 0.70
CA ARG A 352 7.95 3.61 1.99
C ARG A 352 9.23 3.20 2.71
N TRP A 353 9.37 1.93 3.08
CA TRP A 353 10.55 1.49 3.84
C TRP A 353 11.86 1.65 3.06
N PRO A 354 11.92 1.32 1.74
CA PRO A 354 13.11 1.63 0.95
C PRO A 354 13.48 3.12 0.88
N ASN A 355 12.49 4.02 0.86
CA ASN A 355 12.73 5.47 0.85
C ASN A 355 13.25 5.94 2.21
N GLU A 356 12.62 5.49 3.30
CA GLU A 356 13.04 5.79 4.67
C GLU A 356 14.46 5.27 4.94
N ASP A 357 14.79 4.04 4.52
CA ASP A 357 16.14 3.48 4.62
C ASP A 357 17.17 4.28 3.81
N LEU A 358 16.78 4.78 2.64
CA LEU A 358 17.64 5.63 1.82
C LEU A 358 17.95 6.96 2.51
N VAL A 359 16.96 7.58 3.17
CA VAL A 359 17.14 8.79 3.98
C VAL A 359 18.14 8.54 5.11
N MET A 360 17.90 7.51 5.93
CA MET A 360 18.75 7.19 7.09
C MET A 360 20.23 6.96 6.73
N ARG A 361 20.50 6.33 5.58
CA ARG A 361 21.86 5.98 5.15
C ARG A 361 22.58 7.08 4.38
N SER A 362 21.93 8.23 4.18
CA SER A 362 22.43 9.26 3.28
C SER A 362 23.32 10.32 3.92
N ASP A 363 23.46 10.30 5.25
CA ASP A 363 24.18 11.33 6.01
C ASP A 363 23.64 12.74 5.71
N GLY A 364 22.30 12.88 5.77
CA GLY A 364 21.59 14.14 5.56
C GLY A 364 21.40 14.60 4.11
N ARG A 365 22.03 13.93 3.12
CA ARG A 365 21.97 14.33 1.69
C ARG A 365 20.68 13.94 0.98
N VAL A 366 19.95 12.97 1.51
CA VAL A 366 18.63 12.58 1.00
C VAL A 366 17.58 13.07 1.99
N LYS A 367 16.61 13.83 1.50
CA LYS A 367 15.46 14.29 2.26
C LYS A 367 14.17 13.65 1.76
N LEU A 368 13.19 13.45 2.63
CA LEU A 368 11.89 12.92 2.27
C LEU A 368 10.78 13.93 2.56
N ILE A 369 9.96 14.20 1.55
CA ILE A 369 8.71 14.93 1.67
C ILE A 369 7.59 13.95 1.37
N ARG A 370 6.73 13.69 2.35
CA ARG A 370 5.59 12.78 2.19
C ARG A 370 4.29 13.57 2.14
N VAL A 371 3.51 13.39 1.07
CA VAL A 371 2.23 14.09 0.86
C VAL A 371 1.09 13.08 0.84
N GLY A 372 0.07 13.31 1.65
CA GLY A 372 -1.09 12.44 1.71
C GLY A 372 -2.10 12.85 2.77
N MET A 373 -3.06 11.97 3.05
CA MET A 373 -4.14 12.23 4.00
C MET A 373 -4.02 11.32 5.23
N GLY A 374 -4.27 11.90 6.40
CA GLY A 374 -4.31 11.18 7.66
C GLY A 374 -2.99 10.48 8.02
N PRO A 375 -3.04 9.30 8.67
CA PRO A 375 -1.84 8.58 9.10
C PRO A 375 -0.89 8.22 7.96
N GLU A 376 -1.39 8.10 6.72
CA GLU A 376 -0.55 7.78 5.58
C GLU A 376 0.41 8.92 5.20
N ALA A 377 0.14 10.16 5.60
CA ALA A 377 1.02 11.30 5.36
C ALA A 377 2.23 11.33 6.30
N MET A 378 2.15 10.68 7.46
CA MET A 378 3.15 10.78 8.52
C MET A 378 4.50 10.18 8.11
N VAL A 379 5.58 10.80 8.55
CA VAL A 379 6.97 10.31 8.40
C VAL A 379 7.46 9.71 9.73
N PRO A 380 8.54 8.91 9.74
CA PRO A 380 9.15 8.45 11.00
C PRO A 380 9.55 9.64 11.87
N TRP A 381 9.21 9.63 13.16
CA TRP A 381 9.47 10.77 14.05
C TRP A 381 10.97 11.09 14.14
N GLU A 382 11.84 10.08 14.07
CA GLU A 382 13.29 10.29 14.27
C GLU A 382 13.84 11.10 13.11
N GLN A 383 13.33 10.83 11.91
CA GLN A 383 13.72 11.55 10.71
C GLN A 383 13.16 12.98 10.68
N GLU A 384 11.98 13.21 11.24
CA GLU A 384 11.43 14.56 11.33
C GLU A 384 12.20 15.40 12.35
N ASP A 385 12.49 14.85 13.53
CA ASP A 385 13.27 15.52 14.59
C ASP A 385 14.71 15.83 14.15
N GLU A 386 15.32 14.95 13.36
CA GLU A 386 16.65 15.17 12.75
C GLU A 386 16.60 16.10 11.51
N GLY A 387 15.42 16.60 11.13
CA GLY A 387 15.24 17.47 9.96
C GLY A 387 15.57 16.77 8.64
N LEU A 388 15.39 15.46 8.55
CA LEU A 388 15.60 14.62 7.37
C LEU A 388 14.31 14.38 6.57
N SER A 389 13.17 14.39 7.25
CA SER A 389 11.86 14.12 6.66
C SER A 389 10.83 15.17 7.10
N THR A 390 9.84 15.42 6.25
CA THR A 390 8.66 16.21 6.63
C THR A 390 7.43 15.70 5.90
N CYS A 391 6.25 15.94 6.47
CA CYS A 391 4.98 15.59 5.84
C CYS A 391 4.18 16.82 5.41
N ILE A 392 3.31 16.63 4.42
CA ILE A 392 2.26 17.58 4.04
C ILE A 392 0.93 16.83 4.11
N GLN A 393 0.18 17.11 5.17
CA GLN A 393 -1.15 16.54 5.35
C GLN A 393 -2.17 17.31 4.52
N GLY A 394 -2.70 16.67 3.47
CA GLY A 394 -3.67 17.29 2.59
C GLY A 394 -3.94 16.50 1.32
N ASP A 395 -4.96 16.96 0.58
CA ASP A 395 -5.26 16.46 -0.75
C ASP A 395 -4.08 16.73 -1.70
N ILE A 396 -3.58 15.71 -2.37
CA ILE A 396 -2.38 15.80 -3.23
C ILE A 396 -2.62 16.79 -4.38
N GLY A 397 -3.82 16.80 -4.97
CA GLY A 397 -4.17 17.71 -6.07
C GLY A 397 -4.14 19.18 -5.65
N ARG A 398 -4.36 19.49 -4.37
CA ARG A 398 -4.20 20.84 -3.81
C ARG A 398 -2.79 21.13 -3.32
N ALA A 399 -2.11 20.14 -2.74
CA ALA A 399 -0.79 20.31 -2.15
C ALA A 399 0.30 20.50 -3.20
N ILE A 400 0.23 19.78 -4.32
CA ILE A 400 1.27 19.81 -5.36
C ILE A 400 1.46 21.21 -5.97
N PRO A 401 0.41 21.93 -6.41
CA PRO A 401 0.59 23.30 -6.88
C PRO A 401 1.28 24.21 -5.84
N LEU A 402 0.91 24.10 -4.57
CA LEU A 402 1.49 24.91 -3.49
C LEU A 402 2.95 24.56 -3.17
N LEU A 403 3.36 23.31 -3.42
CA LEU A 403 4.72 22.82 -3.21
C LEU A 403 5.67 23.18 -4.36
N LEU A 404 5.15 23.24 -5.58
CA LEU A 404 5.94 23.37 -6.81
C LEU A 404 5.96 24.79 -7.39
N GLU A 405 5.14 25.70 -6.84
CA GLU A 405 5.29 27.16 -6.98
C GLU A 405 6.61 27.64 -6.40
#